data_AF-A0AAV9DFR6-F1
#
_entry.id   AF-A0AAV9DFR6-F1
#
_cell.length_a   1.000
_cell.length_b   1.000
_cell.length_c   1.000
_cell.angle_alpha   90.00
_cell.angle_beta   90.00
_cell.angle_gamma   90.00
#
_symmetry.space_group_name_H-M   'P 1'
#
loop_
_entity.id
_entity.type
_entity.pdbx_description
1 polymer ?
#
loop_
_entity_poly.entity_id
_entity_poly.type
_entity_poly.pdbx_seq_one_letter_code
_entity_poly.pdbx_strand_id
1 'polypeptide(L)' 'MEEQMPKFIEKVSDIGLIFCITRPKEKIQGSAIDNSWKCLLKTDDVVKAEKRAREKLLCTSIMFNDNGTAEFT' A
#
# COMPACT_ATOMS: atom_id res chain seq x y z
N MET A 1 7.42 -22.77 10.45
CA MET A 1 6.22 -21.90 10.22
C MET A 1 5.18 -22.65 9.38
N GLU A 2 5.59 -23.39 8.34
CA GLU A 2 4.68 -24.20 7.50
C GLU A 2 3.89 -25.29 8.26
N GLU A 3 4.50 -25.93 9.26
CA GLU A 3 3.84 -27.00 10.03
C GLU A 3 2.69 -26.51 10.93
N GLN A 4 2.62 -25.22 11.25
CA GLN A 4 1.64 -24.72 12.23
C GLN A 4 0.29 -24.35 11.60
N MET A 5 0.24 -24.02 10.31
CA MET A 5 -1.00 -23.66 9.61
C MET A 5 -0.98 -24.06 8.11
N PRO A 6 -0.88 -25.35 7.77
CA PRO A 6 -0.73 -25.81 6.39
C PRO A 6 -1.87 -25.36 5.48
N LYS A 7 -3.12 -25.39 5.98
CA LYS A 7 -4.31 -24.91 5.24
C LYS A 7 -4.29 -23.40 4.95
N PHE A 8 -3.65 -22.60 5.80
CA PHE A 8 -3.52 -21.16 5.58
C PHE A 8 -2.52 -20.88 4.48
N ILE A 9 -1.38 -21.57 4.48
CA ILE A 9 -0.36 -21.43 3.44
C ILE A 9 -0.85 -21.95 2.10
N GLU A 10 -1.55 -23.09 2.09
CA GLU A 10 -2.19 -23.62 0.89
C GLU A 10 -3.15 -22.59 0.27
N LYS A 11 -3.99 -21.96 1.10
CA LYS A 11 -4.91 -20.92 0.64
C LYS A 11 -4.17 -19.67 0.15
N VAL A 12 -3.17 -19.18 0.89
CA VAL A 12 -2.36 -18.03 0.44
C VAL A 12 -1.62 -18.33 -0.86
N SER A 13 -1.19 -19.57 -1.09
CA SER A 13 -0.56 -19.97 -2.35
C SER A 13 -1.55 -20.07 -3.52
N ASP A 14 -2.81 -20.42 -3.24
CA ASP A 14 -3.85 -20.56 -4.26
C ASP A 14 -4.46 -19.21 -4.67
N ILE A 15 -4.80 -18.35 -3.69
CA ILE A 15 -5.51 -17.08 -3.93
C ILE A 15 -4.65 -15.82 -3.73
N GLY A 16 -3.46 -15.93 -3.14
CA GLY A 16 -2.59 -14.79 -2.84
C GLY A 16 -3.02 -13.98 -1.60
N LEU A 17 -2.45 -12.78 -1.48
CA LEU A 17 -2.75 -11.80 -0.43
C LEU A 17 -3.03 -10.43 -1.05
N ILE A 18 -4.08 -9.76 -0.58
CA ILE A 18 -4.37 -8.35 -0.92
C ILE A 18 -4.11 -7.51 0.33
N PHE A 19 -3.27 -6.49 0.19
CA PHE A 19 -2.99 -5.54 1.27
C PHE A 19 -3.59 -4.18 0.94
N CYS A 20 -4.59 -3.77 1.72
CA CYS A 20 -5.12 -2.42 1.65
C CYS A 20 -4.39 -1.53 2.67
N ILE A 21 -3.67 -0.51 2.19
CA ILE A 21 -2.92 0.42 3.05
C ILE A 21 -3.40 1.85 2.77
N THR A 22 -3.91 2.52 3.80
CA THR A 22 -4.19 3.96 3.75
C THR A 22 -2.99 4.74 4.25
N ARG A 23 -2.49 5.68 3.43
CA ARG A 23 -1.41 6.60 3.80
C ARG A 23 -1.96 7.98 4.14
N PRO A 24 -1.48 8.61 5.23
CA PRO A 24 -1.95 9.93 5.64
C PRO A 24 -1.52 11.01 4.64
N LYS A 25 -2.20 12.16 4.66
CA LYS A 25 -1.84 13.34 3.87
C LYS A 25 -0.48 13.91 4.30
N GLU A 26 -0.26 13.96 5.60
CA GLU A 26 0.94 14.50 6.23
C GLU A 26 1.66 13.41 7.02
N LYS A 27 2.95 13.62 7.26
CA LYS A 27 3.74 12.68 8.03
C LYS A 27 3.25 12.69 9.48
N ILE A 28 2.75 11.56 9.97
CA ILE A 28 2.48 11.37 11.40
C ILE A 28 3.83 11.04 12.06
N GLN A 29 4.03 11.34 13.33
CA GLN A 29 5.28 11.05 14.04
C GLN A 29 5.00 9.95 15.07
N GLY A 30 5.50 8.73 14.84
CA GLY A 30 5.40 7.58 15.76
C GLY A 30 4.71 6.30 15.23
N SER A 31 4.24 6.24 13.98
CA SER A 31 3.64 5.05 13.33
C SER A 31 4.53 4.43 12.24
N ALA A 32 4.51 3.11 12.12
CA ALA A 32 5.19 2.40 11.03
C ALA A 32 4.67 2.80 9.63
N ILE A 33 3.49 3.42 9.57
CA ILE A 33 2.82 3.90 8.34
C ILE A 33 2.87 5.44 8.26
N ASP A 34 3.80 6.08 8.97
CA ASP A 34 3.89 7.54 9.12
C ASP A 34 4.08 8.33 7.83
N ASN A 35 4.71 7.74 6.81
CA ASN A 35 5.02 8.48 5.60
C ASN A 35 3.77 8.69 4.74
N SER A 36 3.51 9.95 4.37
CA SER A 36 2.48 10.26 3.38
C SER A 36 2.78 9.60 2.04
N TRP A 37 1.75 9.43 1.21
CA TRP A 37 1.93 8.89 -0.15
C TRP A 37 2.93 9.74 -0.95
N LYS A 38 2.99 11.05 -0.70
CA LYS A 38 3.96 11.97 -1.31
C LYS A 38 5.39 11.65 -0.92
N CYS A 39 5.64 11.36 0.37
CA CYS A 39 6.96 10.92 0.84
C CYS A 39 7.34 9.55 0.26
N LEU A 40 6.38 8.63 0.23
CA LEU A 40 6.58 7.27 -0.28
C LEU A 40 6.89 7.25 -1.78
N LEU A 41 6.13 8.02 -2.56
CA LEU A 41 6.21 8.06 -4.03
C LEU A 41 7.13 9.16 -4.54
N LYS A 42 7.63 10.04 -3.66
CA LYS A 42 8.54 11.17 -3.95
C LYS A 42 8.00 12.11 -5.04
N THR A 43 6.70 12.39 -5.02
CA THR A 43 6.04 13.28 -5.99
C THR A 43 4.74 13.82 -5.43
N ASP A 44 4.36 15.03 -5.87
CA ASP A 44 3.07 15.66 -5.57
C ASP A 44 2.04 15.49 -6.70
N ASP A 45 2.46 14.96 -7.84
CA ASP A 45 1.64 14.75 -9.03
C ASP A 45 0.96 13.37 -8.94
N VAL A 46 -0.37 13.38 -8.97
CA VAL A 46 -1.24 12.20 -8.82
C VAL A 46 -0.98 11.16 -9.91
N VAL A 47 -0.78 11.59 -11.16
CA VAL A 47 -0.56 10.70 -12.32
C VAL A 47 0.82 10.04 -12.20
N LYS A 48 1.84 10.80 -11.80
CA LYS A 48 3.18 10.25 -11.55
C LYS A 48 3.20 9.35 -10.32
N ALA A 49 2.42 9.67 -9.29
CA ALA A 49 2.27 8.88 -8.08
C ALA A 49 1.69 7.50 -8.41
N GLU A 50 0.63 7.44 -9.21
CA GLU A 50 0.02 6.18 -9.65
C GLU A 50 1.00 5.30 -10.42
N LYS A 51 1.72 5.87 -11.40
CA LYS A 51 2.74 5.13 -12.14
C LYS A 51 3.80 4.55 -11.20
N ARG A 52 4.31 5.34 -10.26
CA ARG A 52 5.33 4.90 -9.30
C ARG A 52 4.81 3.87 -8.30
N ALA A 53 3.53 3.94 -7.92
CA ALA A 53 2.91 2.96 -7.03
C ALA A 53 2.87 1.58 -7.69
N ARG A 54 2.46 1.51 -8.97
CA ARG A 54 2.49 0.26 -9.74
C ARG A 54 3.90 -0.28 -9.92
N GLU A 55 4.86 0.59 -10.24
CA GLU A 55 6.26 0.19 -10.48
C GLU A 55 7.02 -0.25 -9.21
N LYS A 56 6.80 0.43 -8.07
CA LYS A 56 7.61 0.23 -6.84
C LYS A 56 6.94 -0.62 -5.78
N LEU A 57 5.62 -0.57 -5.68
CA LEU A 57 4.87 -1.21 -4.60
C LEU A 57 4.09 -2.43 -5.11
N LEU A 58 4.12 -2.70 -6.42
CA LEU A 58 3.34 -3.76 -7.06
C LEU A 58 1.84 -3.66 -6.73
N CYS A 59 1.37 -2.45 -6.39
CA CYS A 59 -0.05 -2.21 -6.13
C CYS A 59 -0.83 -2.32 -7.43
N THR A 60 -2.00 -2.93 -7.32
CA THR A 60 -2.96 -3.08 -8.42
C THR A 60 -3.66 -1.75 -8.69
N SER A 61 -3.94 -0.98 -7.64
CA SER A 61 -4.62 0.32 -7.72
C SER A 61 -4.20 1.28 -6.61
N ILE A 62 -4.38 2.57 -6.87
CA ILE A 62 -4.28 3.62 -5.88
C ILE A 62 -5.49 4.56 -6.01
N MET A 63 -6.06 4.93 -4.88
CA MET A 63 -7.16 5.89 -4.80
C MET A 63 -6.71 7.09 -3.96
N PHE A 64 -6.90 8.29 -4.48
CA PHE A 64 -6.58 9.53 -3.77
C PHE A 64 -7.87 10.15 -3.27
N ASN A 65 -7.98 10.33 -1.95
CA ASN A 65 -9.19 10.85 -1.31
C ASN A 65 -9.13 12.38 -1.19
N ASP A 66 -10.30 13.04 -1.12
CA ASP A 66 -10.42 14.50 -1.02
C ASP A 66 -9.78 15.09 0.25
N ASN A 67 -9.65 14.28 1.30
CA ASN A 67 -8.95 14.65 2.54
C ASN A 67 -7.42 14.61 2.40
N GLY A 68 -6.89 14.25 1.21
CA GLY A 68 -5.48 14.18 0.87
C GLY A 68 -4.78 12.87 1.24
N THR A 69 -5.51 11.86 1.74
CA THR A 69 -4.97 10.51 1.94
C THR A 69 -4.92 9.74 0.62
N ALA A 70 -4.16 8.64 0.61
CA ALA A 70 -4.19 7.71 -0.51
C ALA A 70 -4.32 6.26 -0.02
N GLU A 71 -5.18 5.50 -0.67
CA GLU A 71 -5.41 4.08 -0.43
C GLU A 71 -4.73 3.27 -1.52
N PHE A 72 -3.92 2.30 -1.10
CA PHE A 72 -3.18 1.40 -1.97
C PHE A 72 -3.81 0.02 -1.86
N THR A 73 -4.03 -0.65 -2.98
CA THR A 73 -4.58 -2.03 -3.08
C THR A 73 -3.83 -2.81 -4.13
#